data_AF-A0A2H1WB41-F1
#
_entry.id   AF-A0A2H1WB41-F1
#
_cell.length_a   1.000
_cell.length_b   1.000
_cell.length_c   1.000
_cell.angle_alpha   90.00
_cell.angle_beta   90.00
_cell.angle_gamma   90.00
#
_symmetry.space_group_name_H-M   'P 1'
#
loop_
_entity.id
_entity.type
_entity.pdbx_description
1 polymer ?
#
loop_
_entity_poly.entity_id
_entity_poly.type
_entity_poly.pdbx_seq_one_letter_code
_entity_poly.pdbx_strand_id
1 'polypeptide(L)'
;NRMEESKALFKTIITYPWFQHSSVILFLNKKDLLEEKIMYSHLVDYFPEYDGPKMQAPPALDFILQKYLKENPDPERSCYSHFTTATG
;
A
#
# COMPACT_ATOMS: atom_id res chain seq x y z
N ASN A 1 13.03 -3.34 5.48
CA ASN A 1 11.57 -3.63 5.49
C ASN A 1 11.12 -3.46 4.05
N ARG A 2 10.73 -4.54 3.35
CA ARG A 2 10.45 -4.50 1.90
C ARG A 2 9.31 -3.53 1.53
N MET A 3 8.38 -3.26 2.44
CA MET A 3 7.32 -2.26 2.20
C MET A 3 7.84 -0.82 2.20
N GLU A 4 8.80 -0.48 3.07
CA GLU A 4 9.40 0.86 3.08
C GLU A 4 10.17 1.13 1.79
N GLU A 5 10.91 0.14 1.28
CA GLU A 5 11.60 0.22 -0.02
C GLU A 5 10.60 0.40 -1.18
N SER A 6 9.52 -0.37 -1.20
CA SER A 6 8.47 -0.25 -2.22
C SER A 6 7.77 1.11 -2.17
N LYS A 7 7.55 1.67 -0.97
CA LYS A 7 6.96 3.00 -0.79
C LYS A 7 7.90 4.11 -1.28
N ALA A 8 9.20 4.02 -0.97
CA ALA A 8 10.20 4.97 -1.47
C ALA A 8 10.29 4.95 -3.01
N LEU A 9 10.23 3.76 -3.62
CA LEU A 9 10.20 3.61 -5.07
C LEU A 9 8.92 4.22 -5.66
N PHE A 10 7.76 3.92 -5.08
CA PHE A 10 6.49 4.51 -5.50
C PHE A 10 6.52 6.04 -5.46
N LYS A 11 7.00 6.62 -4.35
CA LYS A 11 7.21 8.07 -4.19
C LYS A 11 8.09 8.63 -5.31
N THR A 12 9.19 7.96 -5.62
CA THR A 12 10.11 8.40 -6.68
C THR A 12 9.42 8.42 -8.06
N ILE A 13 8.64 7.38 -8.38
CA ILE A 13 7.92 7.30 -9.66
C ILE A 13 6.83 8.36 -9.73
N ILE A 14 6.01 8.50 -8.70
CA ILE A 14 4.86 9.43 -8.71
C ILE A 14 5.30 10.90 -8.65
N THR A 15 6.48 11.19 -8.08
CA THR A 15 7.04 12.56 -8.07
C THR A 15 7.79 12.91 -9.35
N TYR A 16 8.07 11.93 -10.22
CA TYR A 16 8.89 12.16 -11.41
C TYR A 16 8.16 13.09 -12.41
N PRO A 17 8.79 14.18 -12.89
CA PRO A 17 8.13 15.17 -13.76
C PRO A 17 7.50 14.57 -15.02
N TRP A 18 8.14 13.53 -15.56
CA TRP A 18 7.70 12.84 -16.77
C TRP A 18 6.37 12.09 -16.61
N PHE A 19 5.97 11.78 -15.38
CA PHE A 19 4.73 11.08 -15.07
C PHE A 19 3.65 11.98 -14.46
N GLN A 20 3.84 13.31 -14.48
CA GLN A 20 2.90 14.25 -13.86
C GLN A 20 1.48 14.16 -14.41
N HIS A 21 1.34 13.93 -15.73
CA HIS A 21 0.05 13.85 -16.41
C HIS A 21 -0.37 12.40 -16.69
N SER A 22 0.37 11.42 -16.16
CA SER A 22 0.05 10.00 -16.35
C SER A 22 -0.82 9.49 -15.21
N SER A 23 -1.87 8.73 -15.57
CA SER A 23 -2.62 7.96 -14.58
C SER A 23 -1.73 6.89 -13.96
N VAL A 24 -1.85 6.68 -12.65
CA VAL A 24 -1.11 5.65 -11.93
C VAL A 24 -2.06 4.54 -11.53
N ILE A 25 -1.66 3.29 -11.79
CA ILE A 25 -2.39 2.10 -11.33
C ILE A 25 -1.49 1.36 -10.33
N LEU A 26 -1.93 1.31 -9.06
CA LEU A 26 -1.25 0.64 -7.97
C LEU A 26 -1.82 -0.76 -7.77
N PHE A 27 -0.98 -1.79 -7.95
CA PHE A 27 -1.32 -3.17 -7.62
C PHE A 27 -0.73 -3.55 -6.26
N LEU A 28 -1.59 -3.73 -5.26
CA LEU A 28 -1.22 -4.28 -3.97
C LEU A 28 -1.37 -5.80 -4.05
N ASN A 29 -0.30 -6.44 -4.52
CA ASN A 29 -0.22 -7.88 -4.71
C ASN A 29 0.00 -8.61 -3.37
N LYS A 30 -0.28 -9.93 -3.35
CA LYS A 30 -0.13 -10.83 -2.19
C LYS A 30 -1.11 -10.55 -1.06
N LYS A 31 -2.35 -10.20 -1.42
CA LYS A 31 -3.45 -10.00 -0.46
C LYS A 31 -3.64 -11.23 0.44
N ASP A 32 -3.57 -12.43 -0.13
CA ASP A 32 -3.64 -13.73 0.55
C ASP A 32 -2.62 -13.87 1.68
N LEU A 33 -1.35 -13.50 1.42
CA LEU A 33 -0.31 -13.56 2.44
C LEU A 33 -0.55 -12.57 3.58
N LEU A 34 -1.18 -11.43 3.32
CA LEU A 34 -1.56 -10.50 4.37
C LEU A 34 -2.72 -11.06 5.20
N GLU A 35 -3.73 -11.64 4.53
CA GLU A 35 -4.87 -12.31 5.19
C GLU A 35 -4.41 -13.45 6.11
N GLU A 36 -3.36 -14.19 5.72
CA GLU A 36 -2.77 -15.22 6.57
C GLU A 36 -1.96 -14.61 7.72
N LYS A 37 -1.05 -13.67 7.42
CA LYS A 37 -0.13 -13.10 8.41
C LYS A 37 -0.80 -12.31 9.51
N ILE A 38 -1.88 -11.59 9.19
CA ILE A 38 -2.58 -10.75 10.16
C ILE A 38 -3.16 -11.56 11.34
N MET A 39 -3.33 -12.88 11.16
CA MET A 39 -3.84 -13.79 12.19
C MET A 39 -2.84 -14.04 13.33
N TYR A 40 -1.54 -14.00 13.04
CA TYR A 40 -0.48 -14.31 14.02
C TYR A 40 0.55 -13.20 14.19
N SER A 41 0.56 -12.20 13.32
CA SER A 41 1.50 -11.08 13.33
C SER A 41 0.74 -9.77 13.27
N HIS A 42 0.96 -8.89 14.25
CA HIS A 42 0.19 -7.67 14.35
C HIS A 42 0.83 -6.54 13.54
N LEU A 43 0.01 -5.77 12.82
CA LEU A 43 0.54 -4.72 11.94
C LEU A 43 1.25 -3.61 12.72
N VAL A 44 0.85 -3.34 13.98
CA VAL A 44 1.51 -2.37 14.89
C VAL A 44 2.98 -2.68 15.11
N ASP A 45 3.37 -3.96 15.10
CA ASP A 45 4.76 -4.35 15.35
C ASP A 45 5.71 -3.83 14.26
N TYR A 46 5.16 -3.52 13.08
CA TYR A 46 5.89 -2.95 11.94
C TYR A 46 5.51 -1.49 11.64
N PHE A 47 4.27 -1.11 11.98
CA PHE A 47 3.70 0.22 11.76
C PHE A 47 3.01 0.68 13.04
N PRO A 48 3.76 1.26 13.99
CA PRO A 48 3.23 1.67 15.30
C PRO A 48 2.02 2.61 15.24
N GLU A 49 1.86 3.32 14.12
CA GLU A 49 0.75 4.21 13.84
C GLU A 49 -0.54 3.53 13.33
N TYR A 50 -0.54 2.19 13.19
CA TYR A 50 -1.76 1.44 12.89
C TYR A 50 -2.63 1.33 14.16
N ASP A 51 -3.84 1.86 14.11
CA ASP A 51 -4.82 1.83 15.21
C ASP A 51 -5.99 0.86 14.93
N GLY A 52 -5.95 0.15 13.80
CA GLY A 52 -6.98 -0.78 13.40
C GLY A 52 -7.00 -2.09 14.23
N PRO A 53 -8.09 -2.86 14.12
CA PRO A 53 -8.26 -4.10 14.87
C PRO A 53 -7.24 -5.18 14.50
N LYS A 54 -6.92 -6.03 15.48
CA LYS A 54 -6.09 -7.23 15.30
C LYS A 54 -6.83 -8.26 14.44
N MET A 55 -6.08 -9.11 13.72
CA MET A 55 -6.63 -10.27 13.00
C MET A 55 -7.71 -9.91 11.96
N GLN A 56 -7.77 -8.65 11.52
CA GLN A 56 -8.70 -8.21 10.48
C GLN A 56 -7.92 -7.68 9.29
N ALA A 57 -8.03 -8.40 8.18
CA ALA A 57 -7.35 -8.03 6.94
C ALA A 57 -7.90 -6.75 6.29
N PRO A 58 -9.23 -6.49 6.21
CA PRO A 58 -9.72 -5.31 5.49
C PRO A 58 -9.19 -3.97 6.03
N PRO A 59 -9.18 -3.70 7.35
CA PRO A 59 -8.59 -2.47 7.89
C PRO A 59 -7.07 -2.38 7.68
N ALA A 60 -6.36 -3.52 7.73
CA ALA A 60 -4.93 -3.58 7.46
C ALA A 60 -4.61 -3.27 5.98
N LEU A 61 -5.40 -3.80 5.05
CA LEU A 61 -5.29 -3.54 3.61
C LEU A 61 -5.52 -2.06 3.30
N ASP A 62 -6.58 -1.47 3.87
CA ASP A 62 -6.88 -0.05 3.69
C ASP A 62 -5.77 0.84 4.25
N PHE A 63 -5.27 0.54 5.45
CA PHE A 63 -4.15 1.27 6.03
C PHE A 63 -2.90 1.24 5.15
N ILE A 64 -2.56 0.08 4.59
CA ILE A 64 -1.42 -0.05 3.66
C ILE A 64 -1.69 0.78 2.40
N LEU A 65 -2.88 0.69 1.81
CA LEU A 65 -3.24 1.50 0.65
C LEU A 65 -3.09 3.01 0.93
N GLN A 66 -3.62 3.49 2.06
CA GLN A 66 -3.51 4.88 2.46
C GLN A 66 -2.06 5.34 2.62
N LYS A 67 -1.14 4.46 3.04
CA LYS A 67 0.29 4.79 3.07
C LYS A 67 0.86 5.08 1.69
N TYR A 68 0.49 4.31 0.67
CA TYR A 68 0.96 4.59 -0.70
C TYR A 68 0.30 5.85 -1.25
N LEU A 69 -1.01 6.02 -1.09
CA LEU A 69 -1.73 7.18 -1.62
C LEU A 69 -1.25 8.50 -1.01
N LYS A 70 -0.80 8.51 0.26
CA LYS A 70 -0.20 9.68 0.91
C LYS A 70 1.13 10.14 0.29
N GLU A 71 1.81 9.29 -0.47
CA GLU A 71 3.03 9.68 -1.18
C GLU A 71 2.71 10.41 -2.51
N ASN A 72 1.46 10.45 -2.94
CA ASN A 72 1.03 11.21 -4.10
C ASN A 72 1.06 12.72 -3.77
N PRO A 73 1.93 13.52 -4.41
CA PRO A 73 2.00 14.97 -4.15
C PRO A 73 0.82 15.75 -4.76
N ASP A 74 0.07 15.13 -5.66
CA ASP A 74 -0.98 15.77 -6.46
C ASP A 74 -2.34 15.10 -6.22
N PRO A 75 -3.23 15.71 -5.42
CA PRO A 75 -4.54 15.14 -5.12
C PRO A 75 -5.47 15.07 -6.34
N GLU A 76 -5.20 15.82 -7.42
CA GLU A 76 -5.99 15.78 -8.65
C GLU A 76 -5.56 14.64 -9.58
N ARG A 77 -4.40 14.02 -9.33
CA ARG A 77 -3.92 12.90 -10.14
C ARG A 77 -4.74 11.64 -9.89
N SER A 78 -5.27 11.08 -10.98
CA SER A 78 -5.94 9.78 -10.98
C SER A 78 -5.00 8.65 -10.55
N CYS A 79 -5.16 8.19 -9.31
CA CYS A 79 -4.49 7.03 -8.75
C CYS A 79 -5.52 5.90 -8.52
N TYR A 80 -5.49 4.90 -9.38
CA TYR A 80 -6.33 3.71 -9.26
C TYR A 80 -5.59 2.67 -8.43
N SER A 81 -6.31 1.90 -7.61
CA SER A 81 -5.71 0.83 -6.82
C SER A 81 -6.51 -0.46 -6.91
N HIS A 82 -5.79 -1.57 -6.95
CA HIS A 82 -6.36 -2.91 -6.97
C HIS A 82 -5.59 -3.81 -6.00
N PHE A 83 -6.32 -4.50 -5.14
CA PHE A 83 -5.77 -5.61 -4.37
C PHE A 83 -5.80 -6.86 -5.24
N THR A 84 -4.63 -7.48 -5.43
CA THR A 84 -4.50 -8.66 -6.29
C THR A 84 -3.86 -9.81 -5.53
N THR A 85 -4.24 -11.03 -5.96
CA THR A 85 -3.60 -12.27 -5.53
C THR A 85 -3.00 -12.89 -6.78
N ALA A 86 -1.70 -12.68 -7.00
CA ALA A 86 -0.98 -13.44 -8.01
C ALA A 86 -0.59 -14.79 -7.42
N THR A 87 -1.36 -15.84 -7.73
CA THR A 87 -0.95 -17.23 -7.54
C THR A 87 0.15 -17.54 -8.55
N GLY A 88 1.40 -17.28 -8.16
CA GLY A 88 2.60 -17.69 -8.89
C GLY A 88 3.01 -19.11 -8.53
#